data_AF-A0A4V6E9G8-F1
#
_entry.id   AF-A0A4V6E9G8-F1
#
_cell.length_a   1.000
_cell.length_b   1.000
_cell.length_c   1.000
_cell.angle_alpha   90.00
_cell.angle_beta   90.00
_cell.angle_gamma   90.00
#
_symmetry.space_group_name_H-M   'P 1'
#
loop_
_entity.id
_entity.type
_entity.pdbx_description
1 polymer ?
#
loop_
_entity_poly.entity_id
_entity_poly.type
_entity_poly.pdbx_seq_one_letter_code
_entity_poly.pdbx_strand_id
1 'polypeptide(L)'
;MPKASSSSYFLSASQDTSSRSRLFRPKELREFVFPGVGMIMHSLFWVKHAAHLHRRGIDPAAQDRLLFYVTTEDDEPLYDEGLLWYILTSRIEQPSSVQLTAGVKTVKNYLFQPQYGSEGDIYDRVADELQRMATQGASYDTDRFVDDVLASWFVTRCADLDIDLRKRINQEVLPSASQDESQPRSKRALTNFCELVGSLVRNHSVLRGASNLTVIGSTIQFATQLLIPENEPHLITLAETSFQFTPAQTTALFQAVATIEHGEHFVRSILFVAHIGPLKHSGNEFDREMRRIHDIVTSAPETILESGTNLVELSDLPSSATTDLDETSYYWLLNFFMADGETISRELLDTDAPILERVTVEAHFENRADRTGTFEEFLSRPDDGLNYLPRLLSEIDPNESPRIHRFLTQLRTNFEQGTDPPQVLLDLLETNGTIEPETDDQETYRIREFPSNTNSASFYGIGPLRNWTETLLEAYES
;
A
#
# COMPACT_ATOMS: atom_id res chain seq x y z
N MET A 1 5.77 -30.19 -15.99
CA MET A 1 4.74 -29.20 -16.35
C MET A 1 4.35 -28.49 -15.06
N PRO A 2 4.76 -27.25 -14.83
CA PRO A 2 4.24 -26.48 -13.70
C PRO A 2 2.81 -26.05 -14.04
N LYS A 3 1.88 -26.29 -13.11
CA LYS A 3 0.53 -25.74 -13.14
C LYS A 3 0.63 -24.22 -13.03
N ALA A 4 -0.10 -23.51 -13.89
CA ALA A 4 -0.37 -22.08 -13.71
C ALA A 4 -0.92 -21.86 -12.29
N SER A 5 -0.20 -21.06 -11.51
CA SER A 5 -0.67 -20.57 -10.23
C SER A 5 -1.82 -19.60 -10.51
N SER A 6 -3.01 -19.95 -10.02
CA SER A 6 -4.15 -19.05 -9.96
C SER A 6 -3.72 -17.76 -9.25
N SER A 7 -3.78 -16.65 -9.98
CA SER A 7 -3.51 -15.32 -9.49
C SER A 7 -4.63 -14.90 -8.53
N SER A 8 -4.45 -15.21 -7.25
CA SER A 8 -5.34 -14.72 -6.19
C SER A 8 -4.99 -13.27 -5.87
N TYR A 9 -5.57 -12.34 -6.63
CA TYR A 9 -5.49 -10.91 -6.39
C TYR A 9 -6.43 -10.51 -5.24
N PHE A 10 -5.87 -10.01 -4.15
CA PHE A 10 -6.58 -9.28 -3.12
C PHE A 10 -5.64 -8.19 -2.62
N LEU A 11 -6.07 -6.91 -2.49
CA LEU A 11 -6.00 -6.17 -1.21
C LEU A 11 -6.54 -4.72 -1.24
N SER A 12 -7.09 -4.34 -0.08
CA SER A 12 -7.48 -2.98 0.33
C SER A 12 -6.29 -2.30 1.01
N ALA A 13 -6.18 -0.97 0.91
CA ALA A 13 -5.19 -0.14 1.63
C ALA A 13 -5.45 -0.03 3.15
N SER A 14 -6.48 -0.70 3.65
CA SER A 14 -6.62 -1.06 5.05
C SER A 14 -6.27 -2.54 5.15
N GLN A 15 -5.42 -2.94 6.11
CA GLN A 15 -5.48 -4.30 6.68
C GLN A 15 -6.93 -4.75 6.71
N ASP A 16 -7.25 -5.98 6.29
CA ASP A 16 -8.59 -6.55 6.24
C ASP A 16 -9.43 -6.17 7.47
N THR A 17 -9.98 -4.97 7.42
CA THR A 17 -11.08 -4.53 8.22
C THR A 17 -12.22 -5.11 7.42
N SER A 18 -12.56 -6.35 7.76
CA SER A 18 -13.93 -6.82 7.58
C SER A 18 -14.86 -5.63 7.87
N SER A 19 -15.51 -5.07 6.84
CA SER A 19 -16.80 -4.34 6.96
C SER A 19 -17.06 -3.18 5.99
N ARG A 20 -16.16 -2.70 5.12
CA ARG A 20 -16.58 -1.63 4.17
C ARG A 20 -17.25 -2.23 2.93
N SER A 21 -18.59 -2.28 2.94
CA SER A 21 -19.40 -2.47 1.72
C SER A 21 -18.97 -1.43 0.68
N ARG A 22 -18.64 -1.85 -0.55
CA ARG A 22 -18.29 -0.95 -1.65
C ARG A 22 -19.51 -0.81 -2.54
N LEU A 23 -20.17 0.34 -2.43
CA LEU A 23 -21.51 0.55 -2.96
C LEU A 23 -21.47 0.92 -4.45
N PHE A 24 -20.53 1.76 -4.85
CA PHE A 24 -20.40 2.24 -6.23
C PHE A 24 -19.23 1.58 -6.95
N ARG A 25 -18.12 1.40 -6.22
CA ARG A 25 -16.82 1.07 -6.82
C ARG A 25 -16.55 -0.45 -6.88
N PRO A 26 -16.31 -1.05 -8.07
CA PRO A 26 -15.74 -2.39 -8.17
C PRO A 26 -14.35 -2.45 -7.51
N LYS A 27 -14.07 -3.47 -6.70
CA LYS A 27 -12.82 -3.52 -5.91
C LYS A 27 -11.59 -3.72 -6.78
N GLU A 28 -11.79 -4.48 -7.83
CA GLU A 28 -10.81 -5.07 -8.72
C GLU A 28 -10.37 -4.07 -9.80
N LEU A 29 -11.21 -3.08 -10.17
CA LEU A 29 -10.88 -2.09 -11.21
C LEU A 29 -9.62 -1.27 -10.86
N ARG A 30 -9.30 -1.16 -9.57
CA ARG A 30 -8.05 -0.57 -9.09
C ARG A 30 -6.80 -1.34 -9.55
N GLU A 31 -6.90 -2.65 -9.64
CA GLU A 31 -5.80 -3.56 -9.99
C GLU A 31 -5.46 -3.47 -11.48
N PHE A 32 -6.42 -3.05 -12.32
CA PHE A 32 -6.26 -2.81 -13.75
C PHE A 32 -5.82 -1.37 -14.07
N VAL A 33 -6.39 -0.38 -13.37
CA VAL A 33 -6.08 1.05 -13.59
C VAL A 33 -4.69 1.39 -13.01
N PHE A 34 -4.26 0.68 -11.96
CA PHE A 34 -2.91 0.78 -11.42
C PHE A 34 -2.41 -0.54 -10.80
N PRO A 35 -1.95 -1.49 -11.64
CA PRO A 35 -1.31 -2.70 -11.15
C PRO A 35 -0.10 -2.32 -10.30
N GLY A 36 0.06 -2.96 -9.15
CA GLY A 36 1.10 -2.58 -8.19
C GLY A 36 0.77 -1.38 -7.30
N VAL A 37 0.23 -0.28 -7.82
CA VAL A 37 -0.13 0.92 -7.02
C VAL A 37 -1.37 0.64 -6.15
N GLY A 38 -2.20 -0.30 -6.61
CA GLY A 38 -3.27 -0.94 -5.86
C GLY A 38 -2.85 -1.55 -4.51
N MET A 39 -1.56 -1.88 -4.39
CA MET A 39 -1.03 -2.80 -3.41
C MET A 39 -0.07 -2.13 -2.42
N ILE A 40 0.19 -0.83 -2.57
CA ILE A 40 1.22 -0.14 -1.78
C ILE A 40 0.75 0.03 -0.34
N MET A 41 1.33 -0.75 0.58
CA MET A 41 0.95 -0.72 1.99
C MET A 41 2.09 -0.35 2.95
N HIS A 42 3.35 -0.27 2.51
CA HIS A 42 4.49 0.01 3.39
C HIS A 42 5.68 0.65 2.62
N SER A 43 6.77 0.96 3.32
CA SER A 43 7.96 1.64 2.77
C SER A 43 8.52 0.98 1.50
N LEU A 44 8.98 1.80 0.55
CA LEU A 44 9.65 1.38 -0.68
C LEU A 44 10.93 0.55 -0.43
N PHE A 45 11.52 0.68 0.76
CA PHE A 45 12.64 -0.13 1.22
C PHE A 45 12.41 -1.65 1.05
N TRP A 46 11.17 -2.13 1.19
CA TRP A 46 10.88 -3.56 1.09
C TRP A 46 11.10 -4.13 -0.31
N VAL A 47 11.13 -3.30 -1.35
CA VAL A 47 11.55 -3.72 -2.70
C VAL A 47 13.05 -4.03 -2.71
N LYS A 48 13.88 -3.20 -2.07
CA LYS A 48 15.32 -3.43 -1.92
C LYS A 48 15.60 -4.68 -1.09
N HIS A 49 14.87 -4.86 0.02
CA HIS A 49 14.97 -6.06 0.86
C HIS A 49 14.59 -7.33 0.09
N ALA A 50 13.51 -7.32 -0.68
CA ALA A 50 13.14 -8.47 -1.52
C ALA A 50 14.21 -8.78 -2.59
N ALA A 51 14.78 -7.75 -3.24
CA ALA A 51 15.90 -7.93 -4.16
C ALA A 51 17.15 -8.49 -3.45
N HIS A 52 17.43 -8.02 -2.22
CA HIS A 52 18.52 -8.52 -1.38
C HIS A 52 18.36 -10.01 -1.06
N LEU A 53 17.17 -10.44 -0.64
CA LEU A 53 16.87 -11.84 -0.37
C LEU A 53 16.99 -12.70 -1.64
N HIS A 54 16.42 -12.24 -2.75
CA HIS A 54 16.51 -12.95 -4.03
C HIS A 54 17.97 -13.19 -4.45
N ARG A 55 18.83 -12.18 -4.33
CA ARG A 55 20.27 -12.27 -4.62
C ARG A 55 21.02 -13.26 -3.73
N ARG A 56 20.48 -13.59 -2.56
CA ARG A 56 20.99 -14.62 -1.65
C ARG A 56 20.41 -16.01 -1.90
N GLY A 57 19.61 -16.18 -2.96
CA GLY A 57 18.92 -17.44 -3.26
C GLY A 57 17.73 -17.70 -2.36
N ILE A 58 17.21 -16.67 -1.68
CA ILE A 58 16.10 -16.80 -0.75
C ILE A 58 14.84 -16.26 -1.43
N ASP A 59 13.82 -17.10 -1.59
CA ASP A 59 12.52 -16.69 -2.12
C ASP A 59 11.74 -15.89 -1.06
N PRO A 60 11.50 -14.57 -1.26
CA PRO A 60 10.74 -13.76 -0.31
C PRO A 60 9.28 -14.19 -0.16
N ALA A 61 8.68 -14.75 -1.21
CA ALA A 61 7.27 -15.18 -1.21
C ALA A 61 7.06 -16.46 -0.38
N ALA A 62 8.11 -17.27 -0.21
CA ALA A 62 8.08 -18.50 0.59
C ALA A 62 8.30 -18.27 2.09
N GLN A 63 8.51 -17.03 2.54
CA GLN A 63 8.89 -16.73 3.92
C GLN A 63 7.67 -16.55 4.85
N ASP A 64 7.15 -17.66 5.39
CA ASP A 64 6.02 -17.67 6.34
C ASP A 64 6.24 -16.84 7.62
N ARG A 65 7.50 -16.53 7.95
CA ARG A 65 7.92 -15.91 9.22
C ARG A 65 8.79 -14.67 9.01
N LEU A 66 8.70 -14.05 7.82
CA LEU A 66 9.51 -12.92 7.38
C LEU A 66 9.60 -11.77 8.40
N LEU A 67 8.56 -11.53 9.20
CA LEU A 67 8.59 -10.55 10.30
C LEU A 67 9.76 -10.77 11.27
N PHE A 68 10.01 -12.02 11.66
CA PHE A 68 10.94 -12.37 12.73
C PHE A 68 12.29 -12.85 12.20
N TYR A 69 12.27 -13.59 11.10
CA TYR A 69 13.47 -14.12 10.47
C TYR A 69 13.19 -14.54 9.04
N VAL A 70 14.28 -14.65 8.29
CA VAL A 70 14.30 -15.31 6.99
C VAL A 70 14.84 -16.73 7.18
N THR A 71 14.31 -17.69 6.45
CA THR A 71 14.77 -19.08 6.43
C THR A 71 15.55 -19.35 5.14
N THR A 72 16.77 -19.87 5.27
CA THR A 72 17.59 -20.31 4.12
C THR A 72 17.12 -21.66 3.58
N GLU A 73 17.68 -22.12 2.46
CA GLU A 73 17.40 -23.46 1.90
C GLU A 73 17.70 -24.60 2.89
N ASP A 74 18.64 -24.39 3.82
CA ASP A 74 19.06 -25.36 4.84
C ASP A 74 18.20 -25.30 6.13
N ASP A 75 17.06 -24.59 6.12
CA ASP A 75 16.22 -24.30 7.29
C ASP A 75 16.92 -23.49 8.41
N GLU A 76 18.00 -22.78 8.09
CA GLU A 76 18.69 -21.92 9.07
C GLU A 76 18.04 -20.52 9.13
N PRO A 77 17.70 -20.01 10.33
CA PRO A 77 17.07 -18.71 10.49
C PRO A 77 18.11 -17.58 10.51
N LEU A 78 17.82 -16.53 9.76
CA LEU A 78 18.55 -15.26 9.75
C LEU A 78 17.68 -14.20 10.44
N TYR A 79 17.92 -13.96 11.73
CA TYR A 79 17.11 -13.06 12.55
C TYR A 79 17.39 -11.57 12.30
N ASP A 80 18.60 -11.27 11.82
CA ASP A 80 19.01 -9.93 11.38
C ASP A 80 18.51 -9.57 9.98
N GLU A 81 17.92 -10.53 9.26
CA GLU A 81 17.27 -10.32 7.96
C GLU A 81 15.74 -10.23 8.07
N GLY A 82 15.18 -10.41 9.27
CA GLY A 82 13.75 -10.27 9.53
C GLY A 82 13.29 -8.80 9.44
N LEU A 83 12.04 -8.58 9.03
CA LEU A 83 11.49 -7.22 8.89
C LEU A 83 11.55 -6.43 10.20
N LEU A 84 11.32 -7.08 11.35
CA LEU A 84 11.39 -6.45 12.66
C LEU A 84 12.77 -5.85 12.93
N TRP A 85 13.84 -6.53 12.50
CA TRP A 85 15.20 -6.04 12.66
C TRP A 85 15.38 -4.73 11.88
N TYR A 86 15.03 -4.71 10.59
CA TYR A 86 15.13 -3.49 9.77
C TYR A 86 14.27 -2.35 10.30
N ILE A 87 13.05 -2.65 10.77
CA ILE A 87 12.14 -1.65 11.36
C ILE A 87 12.79 -0.96 12.56
N LEU A 88 13.31 -1.74 13.50
CA LEU A 88 13.93 -1.18 14.70
C LEU A 88 15.29 -0.54 14.39
N THR A 89 16.08 -1.10 13.47
CA THR A 89 17.34 -0.49 13.01
C THR A 89 17.10 0.90 12.43
N SER A 90 16.04 1.09 11.61
CA SER A 90 15.69 2.41 11.04
C SER A 90 15.38 3.48 12.10
N ARG A 91 14.94 3.08 13.30
CA ARG A 91 14.71 4.00 14.43
C ARG A 91 15.96 4.26 15.25
N ILE A 92 16.86 3.28 15.34
CA ILE A 92 18.10 3.40 16.10
C ILE A 92 19.14 4.23 15.34
N GLU A 93 19.22 4.08 14.02
CA GLU A 93 20.15 4.80 13.16
C GLU A 93 19.62 6.22 12.83
N GLN A 94 19.78 7.18 13.76
CA GLN A 94 19.60 8.61 13.46
C GLN A 94 20.78 9.11 12.61
N PRO A 95 20.57 9.76 11.44
CA PRO A 95 19.38 10.54 11.08
C PRO A 95 18.67 10.01 9.83
N SER A 96 18.36 8.70 9.73
CA SER A 96 17.55 8.26 8.59
C SER A 96 16.16 8.90 8.66
N SER A 97 15.77 9.67 7.63
CA SER A 97 14.41 10.23 7.46
C SER A 97 13.37 9.12 7.28
N VAL A 98 13.83 7.94 6.86
CA VAL A 98 13.01 6.80 6.48
C VAL A 98 12.68 5.93 7.70
N GLN A 99 11.47 6.11 8.18
CA GLN A 99 10.92 5.33 9.27
C GLN A 99 10.13 4.11 8.77
N LEU A 100 10.77 2.93 8.75
CA LEU A 100 10.15 1.69 8.29
C LEU A 100 9.02 1.20 9.22
N THR A 101 8.06 0.45 8.68
CA THR A 101 6.96 -0.19 9.43
C THR A 101 6.52 -1.48 8.76
N ALA A 102 6.09 -2.45 9.57
CA ALA A 102 5.50 -3.74 9.16
C ALA A 102 3.96 -3.71 9.14
N GLY A 103 3.35 -2.55 9.42
CA GLY A 103 1.91 -2.43 9.66
C GLY A 103 1.59 -2.56 11.14
N VAL A 104 1.30 -1.41 11.78
CA VAL A 104 1.20 -1.27 13.23
C VAL A 104 0.21 -2.26 13.84
N LYS A 105 -0.99 -2.41 13.29
CA LYS A 105 -2.03 -3.29 13.84
C LYS A 105 -1.69 -4.80 13.84
N THR A 106 -0.77 -5.27 12.98
CA THR A 106 -0.37 -6.68 12.92
C THR A 106 0.59 -7.03 14.06
N VAL A 107 1.53 -6.14 14.37
CA VAL A 107 2.53 -6.34 15.42
C VAL A 107 2.03 -5.81 16.77
N LYS A 108 1.21 -4.76 16.75
CA LYS A 108 0.49 -4.20 17.90
C LYS A 108 -0.47 -5.23 18.46
N ASN A 109 -0.43 -5.39 19.78
CA ASN A 109 -1.16 -6.41 20.54
C ASN A 109 -0.68 -7.84 20.28
N TYR A 110 0.14 -8.11 19.25
CA TYR A 110 0.79 -9.40 19.07
C TYR A 110 2.11 -9.46 19.86
N LEU A 111 3.14 -8.72 19.44
CA LEU A 111 4.42 -8.77 20.15
C LEU A 111 4.52 -7.69 21.23
N PHE A 112 3.95 -6.51 20.95
CA PHE A 112 4.15 -5.32 21.78
C PHE A 112 2.84 -4.77 22.34
N GLN A 113 2.92 -4.17 23.52
CA GLN A 113 1.80 -3.47 24.17
C GLN A 113 1.39 -2.23 23.38
N PRO A 114 0.09 -1.98 23.21
CA PRO A 114 -0.39 -0.71 22.68
C PRO A 114 0.04 0.44 23.58
N GLN A 115 0.59 1.47 22.96
CA GLN A 115 0.97 2.71 23.61
C GLN A 115 -0.26 3.63 23.72
N TYR A 116 -0.78 3.82 24.93
CA TYR A 116 -1.87 4.75 25.21
C TYR A 116 -1.30 6.01 25.87
N GLY A 117 -1.45 7.18 25.24
CA GLY A 117 -1.18 8.47 25.89
C GLY A 117 0.22 9.08 25.73
N SER A 118 1.06 8.59 24.82
CA SER A 118 2.33 9.22 24.46
C SER A 118 2.46 9.39 22.95
N GLU A 119 3.16 10.44 22.52
CA GLU A 119 3.49 10.69 21.12
C GLU A 119 4.49 9.62 20.61
N GLY A 120 4.28 9.10 19.38
CA GLY A 120 5.15 8.11 18.74
C GLY A 120 4.46 6.80 18.32
N ASP A 121 5.11 6.04 17.44
CA ASP A 121 4.72 4.66 17.06
C ASP A 121 5.34 3.65 18.04
N ILE A 122 4.74 2.46 18.12
CA ILE A 122 5.16 1.34 18.98
C ILE A 122 6.62 0.95 18.76
N TYR A 123 7.12 1.08 17.53
CA TYR A 123 8.50 0.79 17.18
C TYR A 123 9.49 1.82 17.73
N ASP A 124 9.10 3.09 17.85
CA ASP A 124 9.93 4.14 18.44
C ASP A 124 10.20 3.81 19.91
N ARG A 125 9.13 3.47 20.63
CA ARG A 125 9.22 3.05 22.03
C ARG A 125 10.13 1.84 22.22
N VAL A 126 9.99 0.81 21.37
CA VAL A 126 10.84 -0.39 21.46
C VAL A 126 12.29 -0.05 21.18
N ALA A 127 12.56 0.75 20.15
CA ALA A 127 13.92 1.21 19.82
C ALA A 127 14.54 2.00 20.99
N ASP A 128 13.81 2.92 21.60
CA ASP A 128 14.25 3.70 22.76
C ASP A 128 14.59 2.83 23.97
N GLU A 129 13.78 1.78 24.22
CA GLU A 129 14.04 0.84 25.30
C GLU A 129 15.27 -0.02 25.01
N LEU A 130 15.48 -0.47 23.76
CA LEU A 130 16.69 -1.20 23.35
C LEU A 130 17.96 -0.32 23.44
N GLN A 131 17.86 0.96 23.09
CA GLN A 131 18.95 1.92 23.31
C GLN A 131 19.25 2.11 24.79
N ARG A 132 18.21 2.19 25.64
CA ARG A 132 18.37 2.28 27.10
C ARG A 132 18.98 1.02 27.69
N MET A 133 18.56 -0.16 27.25
CA MET A 133 19.21 -1.44 27.59
C MET A 133 20.70 -1.40 27.25
N ALA A 134 21.03 -1.01 26.01
CA ALA A 134 22.42 -0.94 25.56
C ALA A 134 23.29 0.06 26.35
N THR A 135 22.68 1.14 26.85
CA THR A 135 23.37 2.20 27.59
C THR A 135 23.51 1.86 29.08
N GLN A 136 22.46 1.33 29.70
CA GLN A 136 22.41 1.03 31.13
C GLN A 136 22.98 -0.36 31.47
N GLY A 137 23.03 -1.28 30.50
CA GLY A 137 23.55 -2.63 30.68
C GLY A 137 22.88 -3.34 31.85
N ALA A 138 23.68 -3.89 32.76
CA ALA A 138 23.19 -4.62 33.94
C ALA A 138 22.31 -3.80 34.91
N SER A 139 22.29 -2.47 34.78
CA SER A 139 21.43 -1.59 35.60
C SER A 139 20.05 -1.31 34.99
N TYR A 140 19.78 -1.84 33.79
CA TYR A 140 18.51 -1.68 33.11
C TYR A 140 17.38 -2.45 33.82
N ASP A 141 16.20 -1.83 33.90
CA ASP A 141 15.00 -2.41 34.49
C ASP A 141 14.28 -3.35 33.48
N THR A 142 14.73 -4.60 33.45
CA THR A 142 14.17 -5.64 32.59
C THR A 142 12.73 -6.00 32.96
N ASP A 143 12.34 -5.84 34.24
CA ASP A 143 10.97 -6.11 34.68
C ASP A 143 10.00 -5.15 33.99
N ARG A 144 10.34 -3.86 34.01
CA ARG A 144 9.56 -2.83 33.32
C ARG A 144 9.47 -3.05 31.81
N PHE A 145 10.54 -3.52 31.17
CA PHE A 145 10.47 -3.83 29.74
C PHE A 145 9.47 -4.94 29.44
N VAL A 146 9.54 -6.04 30.19
CA VAL A 146 8.64 -7.18 29.97
C VAL A 146 7.19 -6.79 30.24
N ASP A 147 6.93 -6.04 31.32
CA ASP A 147 5.56 -5.71 31.73
C ASP A 147 4.95 -4.60 30.87
N ASP A 148 5.73 -3.58 30.53
CA ASP A 148 5.19 -2.41 29.86
C ASP A 148 5.31 -2.49 28.33
N VAL A 149 6.34 -3.17 27.77
CA VAL A 149 6.64 -3.16 26.33
C VAL A 149 6.10 -4.40 25.62
N LEU A 150 6.22 -5.59 26.20
CA LEU A 150 5.76 -6.84 25.58
C LEU A 150 4.28 -7.09 25.83
N ALA A 151 3.57 -7.55 24.81
CA ALA A 151 2.14 -7.82 24.89
C ALA A 151 1.83 -8.88 25.98
N SER A 152 0.80 -8.62 26.80
CA SER A 152 0.49 -9.46 27.97
C SER A 152 0.21 -10.92 27.60
N TRP A 153 -0.42 -11.18 26.45
CA TRP A 153 -0.66 -12.56 26.01
C TRP A 153 0.66 -13.27 25.68
N PHE A 154 1.62 -12.58 25.06
CA PHE A 154 2.92 -13.15 24.71
C PHE A 154 3.69 -13.50 25.98
N VAL A 155 3.72 -12.59 26.95
CA VAL A 155 4.32 -12.82 28.27
C VAL A 155 3.66 -14.01 28.98
N THR A 156 2.33 -14.07 28.99
CA THR A 156 1.56 -15.16 29.60
C THR A 156 1.87 -16.51 28.92
N ARG A 157 1.93 -16.54 27.59
CA ARG A 157 2.24 -17.76 26.84
C ARG A 157 3.67 -18.24 27.04
N CYS A 158 4.63 -17.33 27.19
CA CYS A 158 5.98 -17.71 27.59
C CYS A 158 5.99 -18.33 29.00
N ALA A 159 5.26 -17.75 29.96
CA ALA A 159 5.15 -18.33 31.29
C ALA A 159 4.47 -19.71 31.30
N ASP A 160 3.41 -19.91 30.49
CA ASP A 160 2.76 -21.22 30.29
C ASP A 160 3.74 -22.29 29.77
N LEU A 161 4.80 -21.87 29.07
CA LEU A 161 5.85 -22.72 28.50
C LEU A 161 7.09 -22.83 29.40
N ASP A 162 7.03 -22.34 30.65
CA ASP A 162 8.15 -22.28 31.61
C ASP A 162 9.34 -21.42 31.10
N ILE A 163 9.05 -20.41 30.26
CA ILE A 163 10.03 -19.48 29.72
C ILE A 163 9.99 -18.18 30.54
N ASP A 164 11.04 -17.96 31.33
CA ASP A 164 11.27 -16.70 32.03
C ASP A 164 11.88 -15.66 31.09
N LEU A 165 11.03 -14.83 30.48
CA LEU A 165 11.44 -13.76 29.57
C LEU A 165 12.43 -12.77 30.21
N ARG A 166 12.29 -12.47 31.50
CA ARG A 166 13.18 -11.51 32.18
C ARG A 166 14.58 -12.09 32.26
N LYS A 167 14.68 -13.34 32.69
CA LYS A 167 15.94 -14.07 32.74
C LYS A 167 16.57 -14.20 31.35
N ARG A 168 15.79 -14.55 30.32
CA ARG A 168 16.26 -14.66 28.94
C ARG A 168 16.81 -13.33 28.42
N ILE A 169 16.10 -12.21 28.60
CA ILE A 169 16.57 -10.87 28.22
C ILE A 169 17.88 -10.52 28.95
N ASN A 170 17.95 -10.79 30.27
CA ASN A 170 19.14 -10.54 31.06
C ASN A 170 20.36 -11.38 30.62
N GLN A 171 20.14 -12.56 30.05
CA GLN A 171 21.19 -13.49 29.65
C GLN A 171 21.59 -13.38 28.17
N GLU A 172 20.65 -13.03 27.30
CA GLU A 172 20.84 -13.09 25.85
C GLU A 172 20.92 -11.70 25.23
N VAL A 173 20.22 -10.70 25.78
CA VAL A 173 20.15 -9.35 25.18
C VAL A 173 21.12 -8.39 25.87
N LEU A 174 21.12 -8.34 27.20
CA LEU A 174 21.99 -7.42 27.97
C LEU A 174 23.50 -7.71 27.88
N PRO A 175 23.99 -8.97 27.92
CA PRO A 175 25.42 -9.23 28.11
C PRO A 175 26.31 -8.93 26.89
N SER A 176 25.73 -8.80 25.69
CA SER A 176 26.51 -8.65 24.45
C SER A 176 26.92 -7.21 24.13
N ALA A 177 26.66 -6.25 25.01
CA ALA A 177 27.15 -4.88 24.89
C ALA A 177 28.69 -4.73 25.07
N SER A 178 29.42 -5.80 25.43
CA SER A 178 30.81 -5.70 25.91
C SER A 178 31.89 -6.53 25.18
N GLN A 179 31.60 -7.26 24.08
CA GLN A 179 32.61 -8.18 23.49
C GLN A 179 33.03 -7.95 22.03
N ASP A 180 32.32 -7.14 21.24
CA ASP A 180 32.73 -6.80 19.87
C ASP A 180 32.70 -5.28 19.67
N GLU A 181 33.87 -4.64 19.55
CA GLU A 181 33.96 -3.18 19.40
C GLU A 181 33.57 -2.69 18.00
N SER A 182 33.38 -3.60 17.03
CA SER A 182 33.11 -3.23 15.63
C SER A 182 31.67 -2.77 15.38
N GLN A 183 30.71 -3.10 16.25
CA GLN A 183 29.30 -2.71 16.11
C GLN A 183 28.79 -1.86 17.29
N PRO A 184 27.92 -0.86 17.04
CA PRO A 184 27.25 -0.10 18.10
C PRO A 184 26.53 -1.01 19.08
N ARG A 185 26.61 -0.71 20.38
CA ARG A 185 25.97 -1.50 21.44
C ARG A 185 24.46 -1.64 21.24
N SER A 186 23.81 -0.59 20.74
CA SER A 186 22.37 -0.58 20.41
C SER A 186 22.01 -1.56 19.31
N LYS A 187 22.83 -1.68 18.26
CA LYS A 187 22.63 -2.63 17.16
C LYS A 187 22.75 -4.07 17.63
N ARG A 188 23.70 -4.37 18.54
CA ARG A 188 23.83 -5.69 19.17
C ARG A 188 22.64 -6.04 20.06
N ALA A 189 22.20 -5.11 20.90
CA ALA A 189 20.99 -5.31 21.72
C ALA A 189 19.77 -5.59 20.84
N LEU A 190 19.64 -4.90 19.71
CA LEU A 190 18.60 -5.17 18.72
C LEU A 190 18.72 -6.57 18.11
N THR A 191 19.88 -6.95 17.56
CA THR A 191 20.07 -8.26 16.94
C THR A 191 19.73 -9.39 17.91
N ASN A 192 20.23 -9.31 19.15
CA ASN A 192 19.94 -10.32 20.17
C ASN A 192 18.48 -10.33 20.59
N PHE A 193 17.82 -9.17 20.61
CA PHE A 193 16.39 -9.11 20.87
C PHE A 193 15.59 -9.80 19.76
N CYS A 194 15.92 -9.54 18.49
CA CYS A 194 15.30 -10.23 17.35
C CYS A 194 15.57 -11.73 17.35
N GLU A 195 16.79 -12.16 17.70
CA GLU A 195 17.14 -13.58 17.84
C GLU A 195 16.37 -14.25 18.99
N LEU A 196 16.26 -13.60 20.14
CA LEU A 196 15.47 -14.10 21.27
C LEU A 196 14.01 -14.28 20.86
N VAL A 197 13.37 -13.26 20.29
CA VAL A 197 11.95 -13.34 19.89
C VAL A 197 11.77 -14.36 18.77
N GLY A 198 12.62 -14.31 17.74
CA GLY A 198 12.54 -15.21 16.59
C GLY A 198 12.74 -16.68 16.98
N SER A 199 13.70 -16.97 17.86
CA SER A 199 13.93 -18.33 18.35
C SER A 199 12.77 -18.86 19.19
N LEU A 200 12.14 -18.01 20.01
CA LEU A 200 10.93 -18.39 20.75
C LEU A 200 9.78 -18.75 19.81
N VAL A 201 9.54 -17.93 18.77
CA VAL A 201 8.49 -18.18 17.76
C VAL A 201 8.82 -19.42 16.91
N ARG A 202 10.10 -19.63 16.56
CA ARG A 202 10.57 -20.82 15.83
C ARG A 202 10.38 -22.09 16.67
N ASN A 203 10.70 -22.06 17.95
CA ASN A 203 10.70 -23.28 18.78
C ASN A 203 9.33 -23.62 19.38
N HIS A 204 8.42 -22.64 19.49
CA HIS A 204 7.14 -22.83 20.15
C HIS A 204 5.97 -22.42 19.25
N SER A 205 5.28 -23.42 18.69
CA SER A 205 4.15 -23.20 17.77
C SER A 205 3.00 -22.39 18.40
N VAL A 206 2.80 -22.49 19.71
CA VAL A 206 1.80 -21.72 20.47
C VAL A 206 2.08 -20.21 20.43
N LEU A 207 3.34 -19.81 20.23
CA LEU A 207 3.77 -18.42 20.09
C LEU A 207 3.71 -17.91 18.63
N ARG A 208 3.12 -18.67 17.69
CA ARG A 208 3.07 -18.30 16.26
C ARG A 208 1.77 -17.59 15.83
N GLY A 209 0.78 -17.44 16.71
CA GLY A 209 -0.51 -16.81 16.39
C GLY A 209 -1.36 -17.59 15.36
N ALA A 210 -2.69 -17.55 15.49
CA ALA A 210 -3.61 -18.17 14.51
C ALA A 210 -3.99 -17.23 13.36
N SER A 211 -3.66 -15.94 13.46
CA SER A 211 -4.06 -14.89 12.54
C SER A 211 -2.97 -13.81 12.53
N ASN A 212 -2.51 -13.43 11.34
CA ASN A 212 -1.69 -12.23 11.09
C ASN A 212 -0.17 -12.36 11.24
N LEU A 213 0.45 -13.27 10.50
CA LEU A 213 1.89 -13.16 10.17
C LEU A 213 2.15 -12.75 8.71
N THR A 214 1.08 -12.39 7.98
CA THR A 214 1.20 -11.77 6.65
C THR A 214 1.68 -10.34 6.84
N VAL A 215 2.99 -10.18 6.94
CA VAL A 215 3.64 -8.89 7.11
C VAL A 215 4.08 -8.43 5.72
N ILE A 216 3.52 -7.31 5.27
CA ILE A 216 3.86 -6.64 4.00
C ILE A 216 3.62 -7.49 2.74
N GLY A 217 2.68 -8.44 2.80
CA GLY A 217 2.41 -9.37 1.70
C GLY A 217 2.23 -8.68 0.34
N SER A 218 1.65 -7.48 0.31
CA SER A 218 1.41 -6.72 -0.92
C SER A 218 2.65 -6.05 -1.52
N THR A 219 3.56 -5.46 -0.71
CA THR A 219 4.82 -4.90 -1.24
C THR A 219 5.79 -6.02 -1.62
N ILE A 220 5.81 -7.12 -0.86
CA ILE A 220 6.60 -8.31 -1.22
C ILE A 220 6.05 -8.93 -2.51
N GLN A 221 4.73 -9.04 -2.66
CA GLN A 221 4.11 -9.51 -3.90
C GLN A 221 4.42 -8.60 -5.09
N PHE A 222 4.40 -7.28 -4.92
CA PHE A 222 4.87 -6.36 -5.95
C PHE A 222 6.34 -6.61 -6.31
N ALA A 223 7.22 -6.67 -5.29
CA ALA A 223 8.64 -6.90 -5.52
C ALA A 223 8.92 -8.25 -6.21
N THR A 224 8.13 -9.28 -5.92
CA THR A 224 8.27 -10.61 -6.56
C THR A 224 7.98 -10.58 -8.05
N GLN A 225 7.15 -9.65 -8.54
CA GLN A 225 6.92 -9.47 -9.98
C GLN A 225 8.18 -8.96 -10.69
N LEU A 226 9.04 -8.23 -9.97
CA LEU A 226 10.30 -7.73 -10.50
C LEU A 226 11.35 -8.83 -10.63
N LEU A 227 11.17 -10.00 -9.99
CA LEU A 227 12.13 -11.11 -9.94
C LEU A 227 12.08 -12.00 -11.20
N ILE A 228 12.16 -11.34 -12.36
CA ILE A 228 12.24 -11.99 -13.68
C ILE A 228 13.67 -11.91 -14.24
N PRO A 229 14.11 -12.86 -15.10
CA PRO A 229 15.48 -12.89 -15.62
C PRO A 229 15.93 -11.59 -16.30
N GLU A 230 15.00 -10.91 -16.98
CA GLU A 230 15.24 -9.64 -17.68
C GLU A 230 15.65 -8.51 -16.73
N ASN A 231 15.23 -8.58 -15.46
CA ASN A 231 15.48 -7.57 -14.45
C ASN A 231 16.72 -7.81 -13.59
N GLU A 232 17.41 -8.93 -13.74
CA GLU A 232 18.55 -9.29 -12.89
C GLU A 232 19.61 -8.18 -12.75
N PRO A 233 20.01 -7.44 -13.82
CA PRO A 233 20.96 -6.33 -13.69
C PRO A 233 20.44 -5.20 -12.77
N HIS A 234 19.14 -4.91 -12.83
CA HIS A 234 18.50 -3.88 -12.01
C HIS A 234 18.34 -4.37 -10.56
N LEU A 235 17.99 -5.64 -10.35
CA LEU A 235 17.90 -6.25 -9.03
C LEU A 235 19.24 -6.26 -8.31
N ILE A 236 20.37 -6.47 -9.01
CA ILE A 236 21.72 -6.33 -8.43
C ILE A 236 21.93 -4.93 -7.86
N THR A 237 21.46 -3.89 -8.55
CA THR A 237 21.59 -2.49 -8.10
C THR A 237 20.67 -2.19 -6.92
N LEU A 238 19.47 -2.79 -6.90
CA LEU A 238 18.47 -2.61 -5.85
C LEU A 238 18.76 -3.39 -4.57
N ALA A 239 19.50 -4.50 -4.66
CA ALA A 239 19.79 -5.45 -3.57
C ALA A 239 20.77 -4.94 -2.49
N GLU A 240 20.59 -3.68 -2.07
CA GLU A 240 21.36 -3.00 -1.05
C GLU A 240 20.47 -2.71 0.16
N THR A 241 21.01 -2.76 1.37
CA THR A 241 20.20 -2.71 2.61
C THR A 241 20.20 -1.35 3.30
N SER A 242 20.79 -0.33 2.66
CA SER A 242 20.65 1.07 3.08
C SER A 242 19.19 1.52 3.05
N PHE A 243 18.76 2.34 4.01
CA PHE A 243 17.38 2.83 4.04
C PHE A 243 17.06 3.88 2.98
N GLN A 244 18.08 4.60 2.50
CA GLN A 244 17.95 5.61 1.46
C GLN A 244 18.09 5.00 0.07
N PHE A 245 17.36 5.57 -0.87
CA PHE A 245 17.58 5.32 -2.29
C PHE A 245 18.73 6.20 -2.79
N THR A 246 19.48 5.68 -3.76
CA THR A 246 20.43 6.48 -4.55
C THR A 246 19.82 6.74 -5.93
N PRO A 247 20.31 7.74 -6.69
CA PRO A 247 19.88 7.96 -8.07
C PRO A 247 19.97 6.70 -8.94
N ALA A 248 21.04 5.92 -8.80
CA ALA A 248 21.21 4.66 -9.53
C ALA A 248 20.15 3.61 -9.14
N GLN A 249 19.77 3.55 -7.86
CA GLN A 249 18.70 2.68 -7.39
C GLN A 249 17.32 3.15 -7.88
N THR A 250 17.08 4.45 -7.95
CA THR A 250 15.85 5.01 -8.52
C THR A 250 15.71 4.65 -10.00
N THR A 251 16.77 4.86 -10.80
CA THR A 251 16.78 4.45 -12.22
C THR A 251 16.57 2.94 -12.36
N ALA A 252 17.29 2.11 -11.60
CA ALA A 252 17.14 0.66 -11.63
C ALA A 252 15.71 0.21 -11.26
N LEU A 253 15.09 0.87 -10.28
CA LEU A 253 13.70 0.60 -9.91
C LEU A 253 12.76 0.89 -11.08
N PHE A 254 12.84 2.06 -11.70
CA PHE A 254 11.94 2.39 -12.81
C PHE A 254 12.16 1.50 -14.04
N GLN A 255 13.41 1.15 -14.34
CA GLN A 255 13.72 0.20 -15.41
C GLN A 255 13.12 -1.18 -15.11
N ALA A 256 13.30 -1.70 -13.90
CA ALA A 256 12.75 -2.99 -13.50
C ALA A 256 11.21 -2.99 -13.46
N VAL A 257 10.59 -1.88 -13.06
CA VAL A 257 9.13 -1.77 -13.04
C VAL A 257 8.60 -1.65 -14.46
N ALA A 258 9.26 -0.91 -15.35
CA ALA A 258 8.75 -0.73 -16.72
C ALA A 258 8.79 -2.01 -17.59
N THR A 259 9.42 -3.09 -17.11
CA THR A 259 9.46 -4.40 -17.80
C THR A 259 8.37 -5.38 -17.33
N ILE A 260 7.70 -5.11 -16.20
CA ILE A 260 6.57 -5.92 -15.76
C ILE A 260 5.28 -5.48 -16.44
N GLU A 261 4.30 -6.39 -16.47
CA GLU A 261 2.99 -6.14 -17.07
C GLU A 261 2.36 -4.86 -16.46
N HIS A 262 1.99 -3.92 -17.34
CA HIS A 262 1.42 -2.61 -17.01
C HIS A 262 2.29 -1.70 -16.10
N GLY A 263 3.56 -2.02 -15.93
CA GLY A 263 4.47 -1.25 -15.08
C GLY A 263 4.73 0.18 -15.58
N GLU A 264 4.51 0.43 -16.88
CA GLU A 264 4.55 1.78 -17.45
C GLU A 264 3.57 2.74 -16.78
N HIS A 265 2.37 2.29 -16.40
CA HIS A 265 1.40 3.13 -15.70
C HIS A 265 1.88 3.54 -14.30
N PHE A 266 2.61 2.65 -13.62
CA PHE A 266 3.24 2.98 -12.35
C PHE A 266 4.31 4.06 -12.54
N VAL A 267 5.20 3.90 -13.51
CA VAL A 267 6.28 4.87 -13.76
C VAL A 267 5.70 6.23 -14.13
N ARG A 268 4.77 6.29 -15.09
CA ARG A 268 4.05 7.51 -15.49
C ARG A 268 3.36 8.18 -14.30
N SER A 269 2.75 7.41 -13.41
CA SER A 269 2.12 7.93 -12.19
C SER A 269 3.11 8.57 -11.21
N ILE A 270 4.30 8.00 -11.04
CA ILE A 270 5.37 8.64 -10.25
C ILE A 270 5.81 9.96 -10.90
N LEU A 271 5.93 10.01 -12.24
CA LEU A 271 6.25 11.25 -12.96
C LEU A 271 5.18 12.32 -12.75
N PHE A 272 3.90 11.96 -12.76
CA PHE A 272 2.80 12.88 -12.46
C PHE A 272 2.90 13.47 -11.06
N VAL A 273 3.08 12.61 -10.05
CA VAL A 273 3.24 13.04 -8.65
C VAL A 273 4.45 13.97 -8.51
N ALA A 274 5.57 13.63 -9.14
CA ALA A 274 6.79 14.42 -9.10
C ALA A 274 6.60 15.81 -9.73
N HIS A 275 5.89 15.87 -10.85
CA HIS A 275 5.53 17.13 -11.51
C HIS A 275 4.68 18.03 -10.60
N ILE A 276 3.66 17.46 -9.94
CA ILE A 276 2.87 18.21 -8.96
C ILE A 276 3.78 18.73 -7.84
N GLY A 277 4.71 17.91 -7.36
CA GLY A 277 5.70 18.34 -6.36
C GLY A 277 5.20 18.08 -4.94
N PRO A 278 5.30 16.83 -4.44
CA PRO A 278 4.73 16.45 -3.14
C PRO A 278 5.42 17.13 -1.96
N LEU A 279 6.66 17.59 -2.13
CA LEU A 279 7.41 18.36 -1.12
C LEU A 279 6.95 19.83 -1.00
N LYS A 280 6.30 20.37 -2.04
CA LYS A 280 5.85 21.77 -2.12
C LYS A 280 4.40 21.96 -1.71
N HIS A 281 3.56 20.93 -1.90
CA HIS A 281 2.13 21.01 -1.66
C HIS A 281 1.68 20.18 -0.45
N SER A 282 0.95 20.81 0.46
CA SER A 282 0.31 20.13 1.59
C SER A 282 -0.98 19.41 1.15
N GLY A 283 -1.36 18.35 1.88
CA GLY A 283 -2.45 17.39 1.55
C GLY A 283 -3.53 17.86 0.56
N ASN A 284 -4.39 18.78 0.97
CA ASN A 284 -5.54 19.21 0.15
C ASN A 284 -5.15 19.90 -1.16
N GLU A 285 -4.02 20.61 -1.18
CA GLU A 285 -3.53 21.26 -2.39
C GLU A 285 -2.98 20.22 -3.38
N PHE A 286 -2.21 19.26 -2.88
CA PHE A 286 -1.71 18.16 -3.68
C PHE A 286 -2.85 17.35 -4.32
N ASP A 287 -3.86 16.99 -3.52
CA ASP A 287 -5.04 16.24 -3.99
C ASP A 287 -5.82 17.03 -5.05
N ARG A 288 -5.91 18.36 -4.91
CA ARG A 288 -6.57 19.23 -5.88
C ARG A 288 -5.84 19.24 -7.22
N GLU A 289 -4.51 19.35 -7.22
CA GLU A 289 -3.73 19.33 -8.46
C GLU A 289 -3.75 17.94 -9.11
N MET A 290 -3.67 16.86 -8.32
CA MET A 290 -3.78 15.49 -8.86
C MET A 290 -5.14 15.22 -9.51
N ARG A 291 -6.24 15.84 -9.03
CA ARG A 291 -7.54 15.75 -9.71
C ARG A 291 -7.55 16.40 -11.09
N ARG A 292 -6.64 17.34 -11.33
CA ARG A 292 -6.47 18.06 -12.60
C ARG A 292 -5.33 17.48 -13.45
N ILE A 293 -4.76 16.34 -13.05
CA ILE A 293 -3.57 15.78 -13.74
C ILE A 293 -3.84 15.50 -15.22
N HIS A 294 -5.06 15.07 -15.56
CA HIS A 294 -5.43 14.82 -16.96
C HIS A 294 -5.44 16.12 -17.79
N ASP A 295 -5.94 17.22 -17.23
CA ASP A 295 -5.89 18.54 -17.91
C ASP A 295 -4.46 19.02 -18.11
N ILE A 296 -3.61 18.85 -17.09
CA ILE A 296 -2.20 19.24 -17.14
C ILE A 296 -1.47 18.45 -18.22
N VAL A 297 -1.64 17.13 -18.21
CA VAL A 297 -1.00 16.20 -19.15
C VAL A 297 -1.46 16.44 -20.59
N THR A 298 -2.76 16.66 -20.83
CA THR A 298 -3.28 16.90 -22.17
C THR A 298 -2.92 18.29 -22.71
N SER A 299 -2.76 19.29 -21.83
CA SER A 299 -2.41 20.66 -22.23
C SER A 299 -0.91 20.86 -22.47
N ALA A 300 -0.05 20.21 -21.68
CA ALA A 300 1.40 20.44 -21.70
C ALA A 300 2.19 19.18 -21.29
N PRO A 301 2.11 18.07 -22.05
CA PRO A 301 2.73 16.79 -21.69
C PRO A 301 4.26 16.88 -21.51
N GLU A 302 4.92 17.77 -22.25
CA GLU A 302 6.36 18.00 -22.15
C GLU A 302 6.79 18.45 -20.75
N THR A 303 5.95 19.22 -20.05
CA THR A 303 6.27 19.73 -18.70
C THR A 303 6.32 18.62 -17.64
N ILE A 304 5.55 17.54 -17.85
CA ILE A 304 5.59 16.32 -17.03
C ILE A 304 6.94 15.65 -17.19
N LEU A 305 7.37 15.45 -18.44
CA LEU A 305 8.63 14.79 -18.76
C LEU A 305 9.82 15.64 -18.28
N GLU A 306 9.80 16.95 -18.50
CA GLU A 306 10.81 17.87 -17.98
C GLU A 306 10.95 17.75 -16.46
N SER A 307 9.83 17.67 -15.73
CA SER A 307 9.85 17.48 -14.27
C SER A 307 10.38 16.11 -13.88
N GLY A 308 10.08 15.09 -14.68
CA GLY A 308 10.56 13.72 -14.54
C GLY A 308 12.08 13.56 -14.65
N THR A 309 12.75 14.47 -15.38
CA THR A 309 14.23 14.44 -15.49
C THR A 309 14.94 14.67 -14.15
N ASN A 310 14.26 15.25 -13.16
CA ASN A 310 14.78 15.37 -11.80
C ASN A 310 14.80 14.03 -11.04
N LEU A 311 14.07 13.02 -11.52
CA LEU A 311 13.94 11.71 -10.88
C LEU A 311 14.68 10.59 -11.59
N VAL A 312 14.86 10.69 -12.90
CA VAL A 312 15.48 9.64 -13.71
C VAL A 312 15.90 10.20 -15.06
N GLU A 313 16.99 9.66 -15.60
CA GLU A 313 17.37 9.89 -16.98
C GLU A 313 16.33 9.21 -17.89
N LEU A 314 15.41 10.00 -18.45
CA LEU A 314 14.28 9.46 -19.21
C LEU A 314 14.68 8.61 -20.42
N SER A 315 15.88 8.82 -20.98
CA SER A 315 16.43 7.99 -22.06
C SER A 315 16.78 6.56 -21.63
N ASP A 316 16.91 6.32 -20.33
CA ASP A 316 17.16 4.99 -19.76
C ASP A 316 15.88 4.18 -19.58
N LEU A 317 14.71 4.82 -19.72
CA LEU A 317 13.41 4.18 -19.63
C LEU A 317 12.94 3.67 -21.00
N PRO A 318 12.16 2.58 -21.06
CA PRO A 318 11.49 2.18 -22.28
C PRO A 318 10.52 3.27 -22.74
N SER A 319 10.30 3.40 -24.05
CA SER A 319 9.44 4.44 -24.61
C SER A 319 8.01 4.39 -24.08
N SER A 320 7.52 3.19 -23.76
CA SER A 320 6.21 3.01 -23.11
C SER A 320 6.12 3.80 -21.79
N ALA A 321 7.19 4.00 -21.03
CA ALA A 321 7.14 4.79 -19.79
C ALA A 321 7.03 6.31 -20.03
N THR A 322 7.27 6.78 -21.26
CA THR A 322 7.31 8.22 -21.61
C THR A 322 6.30 8.63 -22.69
N THR A 323 5.65 7.69 -23.35
CA THR A 323 4.50 7.92 -24.25
C THR A 323 3.17 7.67 -23.55
N ASP A 324 2.06 8.03 -24.21
CA ASP A 324 0.68 7.73 -23.75
C ASP A 324 0.39 8.18 -22.30
N LEU A 325 0.94 9.35 -21.92
CA LEU A 325 0.71 9.96 -20.61
C LEU A 325 -0.77 10.32 -20.41
N ASP A 326 -1.43 10.72 -21.49
CA ASP A 326 -2.86 11.02 -21.59
C ASP A 326 -3.73 9.84 -21.13
N GLU A 327 -3.40 8.62 -21.54
CA GLU A 327 -4.10 7.40 -21.11
C GLU A 327 -3.97 7.15 -19.60
N THR A 328 -2.74 7.22 -19.06
CA THR A 328 -2.53 6.99 -17.62
C THR A 328 -3.13 8.10 -16.76
N SER A 329 -3.13 9.34 -17.26
CA SER A 329 -3.78 10.45 -16.56
C SER A 329 -5.31 10.35 -16.62
N TYR A 330 -5.88 9.80 -17.70
CA TYR A 330 -7.30 9.44 -17.75
C TYR A 330 -7.64 8.33 -16.74
N TYR A 331 -6.76 7.33 -16.57
CA TYR A 331 -6.90 6.30 -15.53
C TYR A 331 -6.93 6.90 -14.11
N TRP A 332 -6.12 7.93 -13.83
CA TRP A 332 -6.22 8.71 -12.58
C TRP A 332 -7.57 9.41 -12.44
N LEU A 333 -8.02 10.06 -13.51
CA LEU A 333 -9.30 10.76 -13.56
C LEU A 333 -10.49 9.80 -13.30
N LEU A 334 -10.49 8.61 -13.92
CA LEU A 334 -11.47 7.54 -13.67
C LEU A 334 -11.44 7.07 -12.20
N ASN A 335 -10.26 6.99 -11.58
CA ASN A 335 -10.14 6.62 -10.17
C ASN A 335 -10.74 7.69 -9.24
N PHE A 336 -10.62 8.98 -9.59
CA PHE A 336 -11.28 10.07 -8.86
C PHE A 336 -12.80 10.02 -9.01
N PHE A 337 -13.28 9.82 -10.24
CA PHE A 337 -14.70 9.62 -10.52
C PHE A 337 -15.31 8.50 -9.67
N MET A 338 -14.63 7.35 -9.57
CA MET A 338 -15.09 6.25 -8.73
C MET A 338 -15.12 6.57 -7.23
N ALA A 339 -14.14 7.33 -6.73
CA ALA A 339 -14.10 7.73 -5.33
C ALA A 339 -15.20 8.76 -4.98
N ASP A 340 -15.48 9.66 -5.92
CA ASP A 340 -16.54 10.65 -5.81
C ASP A 340 -17.91 9.97 -5.84
N GLY A 341 -18.16 9.06 -6.80
CA GLY A 341 -19.39 8.27 -6.87
C GLY A 341 -19.63 7.41 -5.63
N GLU A 342 -18.57 6.83 -5.05
CA GLU A 342 -18.68 6.08 -3.78
C GLU A 342 -19.04 7.00 -2.59
N THR A 343 -18.54 8.23 -2.56
CA THR A 343 -18.88 9.21 -1.51
C THR A 343 -20.34 9.63 -1.64
N ILE A 344 -20.78 10.02 -2.85
CA ILE A 344 -22.18 10.38 -3.14
C ILE A 344 -23.12 9.22 -2.78
N SER A 345 -22.77 7.99 -3.16
CA SER A 345 -23.58 6.81 -2.88
C SER A 345 -23.72 6.53 -1.38
N ARG A 346 -22.66 6.77 -0.58
CA ARG A 346 -22.74 6.62 0.88
C ARG A 346 -23.67 7.64 1.51
N GLU A 347 -23.66 8.88 1.03
CA GLU A 347 -24.55 9.93 1.53
C GLU A 347 -26.00 9.64 1.17
N LEU A 348 -26.27 9.21 -0.07
CA LEU A 348 -27.63 8.90 -0.52
C LEU A 348 -28.22 7.64 0.15
N LEU A 349 -27.38 6.65 0.42
CA LEU A 349 -27.79 5.35 0.97
C LEU A 349 -27.67 5.26 2.49
N ASP A 350 -27.20 6.31 3.18
CA ASP A 350 -27.24 6.40 4.64
C ASP A 350 -28.65 6.74 5.14
N THR A 351 -29.53 5.76 5.04
CA THR A 351 -30.95 5.90 5.37
C THR A 351 -31.51 4.59 5.93
N ASP A 352 -32.51 4.71 6.80
CA ASP A 352 -33.30 3.58 7.28
C ASP A 352 -34.37 3.14 6.26
N ALA A 353 -34.62 3.96 5.22
CA ALA A 353 -35.59 3.65 4.18
C ALA A 353 -35.04 2.58 3.21
N PRO A 354 -35.84 1.57 2.83
CA PRO A 354 -35.39 0.53 1.89
C PRO A 354 -35.42 0.96 0.41
N ILE A 355 -35.86 2.20 0.13
CA ILE A 355 -36.10 2.72 -1.20
C ILE A 355 -35.27 3.99 -1.42
N LEU A 356 -34.68 4.09 -2.60
CA LEU A 356 -34.09 5.29 -3.16
C LEU A 356 -34.98 5.78 -4.31
N GLU A 357 -35.46 7.01 -4.24
CA GLU A 357 -36.26 7.63 -5.30
C GLU A 357 -35.34 8.43 -6.24
N ARG A 358 -35.58 8.36 -7.54
CA ARG A 358 -34.82 9.11 -8.56
C ARG A 358 -34.76 10.61 -8.24
N VAL A 359 -35.89 11.20 -7.84
CA VAL A 359 -35.99 12.62 -7.45
C VAL A 359 -35.06 12.99 -6.28
N THR A 360 -34.75 12.05 -5.38
CA THR A 360 -33.80 12.28 -4.29
C THR A 360 -32.38 12.42 -4.82
N VAL A 361 -32.02 11.60 -5.81
CA VAL A 361 -30.72 11.69 -6.48
C VAL A 361 -30.61 12.98 -7.29
N GLU A 362 -31.64 13.32 -8.08
CA GLU A 362 -31.67 14.57 -8.85
C GLU A 362 -31.52 15.79 -7.95
N ALA A 363 -32.30 15.86 -6.86
CA ALA A 363 -32.18 16.94 -5.88
C ALA A 363 -30.78 17.01 -5.25
N HIS A 364 -30.10 15.87 -5.05
CA HIS A 364 -28.74 15.84 -4.51
C HIS A 364 -27.72 16.50 -5.46
N PHE A 365 -27.85 16.26 -6.77
CA PHE A 365 -27.04 16.93 -7.79
C PHE A 365 -27.41 18.41 -7.97
N GLU A 366 -28.70 18.76 -8.02
CA GLU A 366 -29.17 20.14 -8.14
C GLU A 366 -28.68 21.02 -6.99
N ASN A 367 -28.64 20.47 -5.76
CA ASN A 367 -28.17 21.16 -4.58
C ASN A 367 -26.63 21.31 -4.50
N ARG A 368 -25.88 20.79 -5.47
CA ARG A 368 -24.41 20.81 -5.49
C ARG A 368 -23.81 20.22 -4.20
N ALA A 369 -24.36 19.10 -3.74
CA ALA A 369 -23.83 18.35 -2.60
C ALA A 369 -22.37 17.91 -2.83
N ASP A 370 -21.69 17.42 -1.78
CA ASP A 370 -20.25 17.11 -1.87
C ASP A 370 -19.96 16.18 -3.05
N ARG A 371 -18.85 16.44 -3.75
CA ARG A 371 -18.37 15.69 -4.93
C ARG A 371 -19.26 15.65 -6.17
N THR A 372 -20.50 16.13 -6.14
CA THR A 372 -21.38 16.13 -7.33
C THR A 372 -20.78 16.92 -8.48
N GLY A 373 -20.19 18.09 -8.21
CA GLY A 373 -19.53 18.91 -9.24
C GLY A 373 -18.33 18.22 -9.92
N THR A 374 -17.49 17.49 -9.18
CA THR A 374 -16.35 16.77 -9.76
C THR A 374 -16.77 15.48 -10.47
N PHE A 375 -17.86 14.85 -10.02
CA PHE A 375 -18.49 13.74 -10.73
C PHE A 375 -19.05 14.19 -12.09
N GLU A 376 -19.77 15.33 -12.14
CA GLU A 376 -20.27 15.93 -13.38
C GLU A 376 -19.14 16.34 -14.31
N GLU A 377 -18.04 16.90 -13.78
CA GLU A 377 -16.88 17.30 -14.58
C GLU A 377 -16.28 16.13 -15.36
N PHE A 378 -16.17 14.96 -14.74
CA PHE A 378 -15.74 13.74 -15.43
C PHE A 378 -16.66 13.39 -16.60
N LEU A 379 -17.98 13.42 -16.36
CA LEU A 379 -18.98 13.05 -17.36
C LEU A 379 -19.10 14.07 -18.51
N SER A 380 -18.62 15.30 -18.30
CA SER A 380 -18.55 16.33 -19.34
C SER A 380 -17.50 16.08 -20.42
N ARG A 381 -16.72 14.99 -20.30
CA ARG A 381 -15.60 14.62 -21.19
C ARG A 381 -15.87 13.31 -21.96
N PRO A 382 -16.92 13.23 -22.78
CA PRO A 382 -17.27 12.00 -23.48
C PRO A 382 -16.18 11.55 -24.46
N ASP A 383 -15.47 12.47 -25.11
CA ASP A 383 -14.42 12.13 -26.07
C ASP A 383 -13.26 11.36 -25.41
N ASP A 384 -12.83 11.77 -24.22
CA ASP A 384 -11.81 11.07 -23.43
C ASP A 384 -12.31 9.66 -23.05
N GLY A 385 -13.55 9.57 -22.56
CA GLY A 385 -14.18 8.31 -22.19
C GLY A 385 -14.30 7.33 -23.34
N LEU A 386 -14.72 7.80 -24.52
CA LEU A 386 -14.85 6.98 -25.72
C LEU A 386 -13.50 6.58 -26.33
N ASN A 387 -12.44 7.34 -26.06
CA ASN A 387 -11.09 7.02 -26.53
C ASN A 387 -10.39 5.96 -25.65
N TYR A 388 -10.43 6.11 -24.32
CA TYR A 388 -9.62 5.27 -23.41
C TYR A 388 -10.38 4.08 -22.80
N LEU A 389 -11.69 4.17 -22.53
CA LEU A 389 -12.45 3.03 -21.96
C LEU A 389 -12.39 1.76 -22.81
N PRO A 390 -12.43 1.80 -24.15
CA PRO A 390 -12.31 0.60 -24.96
C PRO A 390 -10.97 -0.13 -24.80
N ARG A 391 -9.88 0.61 -24.54
CA ARG A 391 -8.54 0.03 -24.33
C ARG A 391 -8.50 -0.71 -23.00
N LEU A 392 -8.94 -0.05 -21.94
CA LEU A 392 -9.05 -0.66 -20.61
C LEU A 392 -9.97 -1.91 -20.62
N LEU A 393 -11.09 -1.85 -21.33
CA LEU A 393 -11.98 -3.01 -21.51
C LEU A 393 -11.31 -4.18 -22.24
N SER A 394 -10.39 -3.91 -23.19
CA SER A 394 -9.70 -4.96 -23.94
C SER A 394 -8.66 -5.72 -23.11
N GLU A 395 -8.21 -5.13 -22.01
CA GLU A 395 -7.24 -5.71 -21.08
C GLU A 395 -7.91 -6.53 -19.96
N ILE A 396 -9.23 -6.41 -19.80
CA ILE A 396 -9.99 -7.07 -18.73
C ILE A 396 -10.69 -8.31 -19.29
N ASP A 397 -10.32 -9.50 -18.82
CA ASP A 397 -11.06 -10.72 -19.17
C ASP A 397 -12.47 -10.68 -18.54
N PRO A 398 -13.56 -10.69 -19.34
CA PRO A 398 -14.92 -10.65 -18.83
C PRO A 398 -15.30 -11.87 -17.98
N ASN A 399 -14.58 -12.99 -18.08
CA ASN A 399 -14.81 -14.19 -17.29
C ASN A 399 -14.08 -14.14 -15.94
N GLU A 400 -12.89 -13.54 -15.90
CA GLU A 400 -12.12 -13.40 -14.66
C GLU A 400 -12.60 -12.21 -13.83
N SER A 401 -13.01 -11.12 -14.48
CA SER A 401 -13.43 -9.86 -13.85
C SER A 401 -14.78 -9.32 -14.35
N PRO A 402 -15.87 -10.11 -14.28
CA PRO A 402 -17.18 -9.77 -14.87
C PRO A 402 -17.82 -8.50 -14.27
N ARG A 403 -17.56 -8.21 -13.00
CA ARG A 403 -18.11 -7.02 -12.33
C ARG A 403 -17.53 -5.74 -12.90
N ILE A 404 -16.20 -5.71 -13.08
CA ILE A 404 -15.50 -4.55 -13.65
C ILE A 404 -15.91 -4.34 -15.10
N HIS A 405 -15.89 -5.42 -15.89
CA HIS A 405 -16.21 -5.35 -17.30
C HIS A 405 -17.63 -4.78 -17.51
N ARG A 406 -18.61 -5.22 -16.73
CA ARG A 406 -19.98 -4.65 -16.77
C ARG A 406 -20.02 -3.18 -16.37
N PHE A 407 -19.34 -2.80 -15.29
CA PHE A 407 -19.28 -1.41 -14.84
C PHE A 407 -18.71 -0.47 -15.92
N LEU A 408 -17.57 -0.82 -16.51
CA LEU A 408 -16.94 -0.02 -17.57
C LEU A 408 -17.76 -0.02 -18.86
N THR A 409 -18.42 -1.13 -19.19
CA THR A 409 -19.33 -1.20 -20.34
C THR A 409 -20.51 -0.24 -20.14
N GLN A 410 -21.13 -0.24 -18.96
CA GLN A 410 -22.22 0.66 -18.65
C GLN A 410 -21.76 2.13 -18.68
N LEU A 411 -20.61 2.44 -18.09
CA LEU A 411 -20.05 3.80 -18.12
C LEU A 411 -19.82 4.27 -19.56
N ARG A 412 -19.29 3.40 -20.43
CA ARG A 412 -19.13 3.70 -21.85
C ARG A 412 -20.47 3.94 -22.54
N THR A 413 -21.47 3.10 -22.32
CA THR A 413 -22.83 3.31 -22.85
C THR A 413 -23.39 4.66 -22.43
N ASN A 414 -23.16 5.06 -21.18
CA ASN A 414 -23.63 6.34 -20.66
C ASN A 414 -22.95 7.53 -21.36
N PHE A 415 -21.65 7.42 -21.68
CA PHE A 415 -20.95 8.40 -22.52
C PHE A 415 -21.50 8.44 -23.96
N GLU A 416 -21.74 7.28 -24.59
CA GLU A 416 -22.29 7.19 -25.96
C GLU A 416 -23.68 7.84 -26.07
N GLN A 417 -24.48 7.75 -24.99
CA GLN A 417 -25.84 8.27 -24.95
C GLN A 417 -25.93 9.72 -24.44
N GLY A 418 -24.85 10.28 -23.89
CA GLY A 418 -24.89 11.59 -23.23
C GLY A 418 -25.84 11.59 -22.02
N THR A 419 -25.79 10.53 -21.21
CA THR A 419 -26.72 10.31 -20.09
C THR A 419 -26.49 11.33 -18.98
N ASP A 420 -27.59 11.84 -18.40
CA ASP A 420 -27.51 12.85 -17.34
C ASP A 420 -26.83 12.29 -16.05
N PRO A 421 -26.02 13.08 -15.33
CA PRO A 421 -25.22 12.61 -14.20
C PRO A 421 -25.97 11.85 -13.10
N PRO A 422 -27.19 12.24 -12.66
CA PRO A 422 -27.97 11.46 -11.70
C PRO A 422 -28.30 10.06 -12.22
N GLN A 423 -28.65 9.94 -13.51
CA GLN A 423 -28.95 8.66 -14.13
C GLN A 423 -27.68 7.81 -14.27
N VAL A 424 -26.54 8.42 -14.61
CA VAL A 424 -25.26 7.69 -14.64
C VAL A 424 -24.92 7.07 -13.30
N LEU A 425 -25.15 7.78 -12.18
CA LEU A 425 -24.95 7.24 -10.85
C LEU A 425 -25.87 6.03 -10.60
N LEU A 426 -27.16 6.15 -10.94
CA LEU A 426 -28.16 5.08 -10.76
C LEU A 426 -27.82 3.84 -11.60
N ASP A 427 -27.50 4.01 -12.89
CA ASP A 427 -27.15 2.91 -13.80
C ASP A 427 -25.93 2.12 -13.29
N LEU A 428 -24.92 2.83 -12.77
CA LEU A 428 -23.71 2.22 -12.25
C LEU A 428 -23.97 1.52 -10.91
N LEU A 429 -24.81 2.08 -10.03
CA LEU A 429 -25.25 1.40 -8.80
C LEU A 429 -26.06 0.14 -9.08
N GLU A 430 -26.96 0.20 -10.07
CA GLU A 430 -27.74 -0.96 -10.54
C GLU A 430 -26.84 -2.02 -11.13
N THR A 431 -25.92 -1.64 -12.02
CA THR A 431 -24.92 -2.53 -12.62
C THR A 431 -24.06 -3.22 -11.56
N ASN A 432 -23.78 -2.51 -10.46
CA ASN A 432 -23.02 -3.00 -9.33
C ASN A 432 -23.83 -3.90 -8.38
N GLY A 433 -25.15 -3.99 -8.56
CA GLY A 433 -26.09 -4.76 -7.75
C GLY A 433 -26.44 -4.12 -6.40
N THR A 434 -26.10 -2.84 -6.23
CA THR A 434 -26.31 -2.09 -4.97
C THR A 434 -27.76 -1.63 -4.84
N ILE A 435 -28.39 -1.33 -5.97
CA ILE A 435 -29.81 -0.99 -6.08
C ILE A 435 -30.45 -1.84 -7.18
N GLU A 436 -31.77 -1.92 -7.18
CA GLU A 436 -32.55 -2.61 -8.22
C GLU A 436 -33.85 -1.86 -8.47
N PRO A 437 -34.28 -1.63 -9.73
CA PRO A 437 -35.55 -1.00 -10.02
C PRO A 437 -36.73 -1.78 -9.39
N GLU A 438 -37.63 -1.10 -8.68
CA GLU A 438 -38.87 -1.73 -8.21
C GLU A 438 -39.94 -1.82 -9.31
N THR A 439 -39.83 -0.94 -10.29
CA THR A 439 -40.81 -0.71 -11.36
C THR A 439 -40.09 -0.53 -12.70
N ASP A 440 -40.79 -0.85 -13.79
CA ASP A 440 -40.26 -0.73 -15.17
C ASP A 440 -40.00 0.73 -15.58
N ASP A 441 -40.55 1.71 -14.86
CA ASP A 441 -40.37 3.15 -15.11
C ASP A 441 -39.08 3.72 -14.49
N GLN A 442 -38.33 2.94 -13.71
CA GLN A 442 -37.05 3.33 -13.10
C GLN A 442 -37.10 4.62 -12.26
N GLU A 443 -38.25 4.95 -11.68
CA GLU A 443 -38.41 6.09 -10.78
C GLU A 443 -38.06 5.74 -9.32
N THR A 444 -38.17 4.46 -8.97
CA THR A 444 -37.91 3.95 -7.62
C THR A 444 -37.02 2.72 -7.64
N TYR A 445 -36.06 2.71 -6.71
CA TYR A 445 -35.06 1.66 -6.61
C TYR A 445 -35.04 1.07 -5.21
N ARG A 446 -35.07 -0.26 -5.10
CA ARG A 446 -34.83 -0.98 -3.85
C ARG A 446 -33.34 -1.00 -3.54
N ILE A 447 -32.98 -0.58 -2.34
CA ILE A 447 -31.60 -0.66 -1.84
C ILE A 447 -31.31 -2.11 -1.45
N ARG A 448 -30.26 -2.70 -2.05
CA ARG A 448 -29.79 -4.06 -1.79
C ARG A 448 -28.64 -4.09 -0.79
N GLU A 449 -27.81 -3.05 -0.78
CA GLU A 449 -26.64 -2.94 0.10
C GLU A 449 -26.56 -1.53 0.71
N PHE A 450 -26.45 -1.48 2.05
CA PHE A 450 -26.34 -0.23 2.80
C PHE A 450 -24.88 0.05 3.19
N PRO A 451 -24.50 1.33 3.36
CA PRO A 451 -23.18 1.68 3.90
C PRO A 451 -23.05 1.17 5.34
N SER A 452 -21.88 0.61 5.66
CA SER A 452 -21.51 0.34 7.06
C SER A 452 -21.02 1.57 7.82
N ASN A 453 -20.78 2.69 7.11
CA ASN A 453 -20.42 4.02 7.63
C ASN A 453 -20.47 5.07 6.50
N THR A 454 -20.56 6.35 6.90
CA THR A 454 -20.64 7.52 6.01
C THR A 454 -19.33 8.27 5.78
N ASN A 455 -18.19 7.76 6.28
CA ASN A 455 -16.93 8.42 6.01
C ASN A 455 -16.66 8.44 4.50
N SER A 456 -16.17 9.57 4.00
CA SER A 456 -15.74 9.69 2.60
C SER A 456 -14.83 8.51 2.24
N ALA A 457 -15.05 7.97 1.04
CA ALA A 457 -14.22 6.90 0.54
C ALA A 457 -12.79 7.42 0.35
N SER A 458 -11.89 6.99 1.24
CA SER A 458 -10.47 7.34 1.15
C SER A 458 -9.96 7.05 -0.26
N PHE A 459 -9.39 8.06 -0.91
CA PHE A 459 -8.84 7.92 -2.24
C PHE A 459 -7.68 6.92 -2.23
N TYR A 460 -7.74 5.95 -3.13
CA TYR A 460 -6.81 4.84 -3.09
C TYR A 460 -5.52 5.18 -3.82
N GLY A 461 -4.38 4.93 -3.17
CA GLY A 461 -3.07 4.93 -3.82
C GLY A 461 -2.32 6.27 -3.83
N ILE A 462 -2.99 7.42 -3.70
CA ILE A 462 -2.29 8.73 -3.74
C ILE A 462 -1.30 8.92 -2.60
N GLY A 463 -1.70 8.63 -1.37
CA GLY A 463 -0.83 8.80 -0.20
C GLY A 463 0.40 7.90 -0.28
N PRO A 464 0.23 6.59 -0.55
CA PRO A 464 1.37 5.70 -0.76
C PRO A 464 2.26 6.07 -1.95
N LEU A 465 1.68 6.43 -3.10
CA LEU A 465 2.43 6.85 -4.28
C LEU A 465 3.21 8.14 -4.01
N ARG A 466 2.56 9.11 -3.35
CA ARG A 466 3.19 10.34 -2.84
C ARG A 466 4.38 10.02 -1.96
N ASN A 467 4.23 9.14 -0.97
CA ASN A 467 5.30 8.77 -0.05
C ASN A 467 6.48 8.11 -0.78
N TRP A 468 6.21 7.25 -1.75
CA TRP A 468 7.26 6.63 -2.57
C TRP A 468 7.95 7.67 -3.45
N THR A 469 7.21 8.57 -4.10
CA THR A 469 7.82 9.66 -4.87
C THR A 469 8.66 10.59 -3.99
N GLU A 470 8.20 10.93 -2.79
CA GLU A 470 8.99 11.70 -1.80
C GLU A 470 10.30 10.96 -1.47
N THR A 471 10.23 9.66 -1.18
CA THR A 471 11.42 8.82 -0.91
C THR A 471 12.41 8.82 -2.07
N LEU A 472 11.91 8.77 -3.31
CA LEU A 472 12.73 8.77 -4.52
C LEU A 472 13.31 10.16 -4.82
N LEU A 473 12.57 11.24 -4.54
CA LEU A 473 13.05 12.61 -4.69
C LEU A 473 14.13 12.96 -3.66
N GLU A 474 13.98 12.51 -2.41
CA GLU A 474 14.99 12.69 -1.37
C GLU A 474 16.37 12.16 -1.79
N ALA A 475 16.42 11.09 -2.60
CA ALA A 475 17.66 10.52 -3.15
C ALA A 475 18.45 11.47 -4.06
N TYR A 476 17.82 12.52 -4.58
CA TYR A 476 18.43 13.51 -5.46
C TYR A 476 18.73 14.84 -4.75
N GLU A 477 18.20 15.05 -3.55
CA GLU A 477 18.46 16.24 -2.71
C GLU A 477 19.59 16.02 -1.70
N SER A 478 19.92 14.75 -1.39
CA SER A 478 21.02 14.31 -0.52
C SER A 478 22.33 14.10 -1.28
#